data_AF-G2I2E0-F1
#
_entry.id   AF-G2I2E0-F1
#
_cell.length_a   1.000
_cell.length_b   1.000
_cell.length_c   1.000
_cell.angle_alpha   90.00
_cell.angle_beta   90.00
_cell.angle_gamma   90.00
#
_symmetry.space_group_name_H-M   'P 1'
#
loop_
_entity.id
_entity.type
_entity.pdbx_description
1 polymer ?
#
loop_
_entity_poly.entity_id
_entity_poly.type
_entity_poly.pdbx_seq_one_letter_code
_entity_poly.pdbx_strand_id
1 'polypeptide(L)'
;MKHTEDFKREAVRIALSSGLLRMRIAADPGIGKSTLGKWIVDYRPTGLTSEPQGDLARENERLRLENRILREERESLKKLPSSLRAKSHEVRLHPWASA
;
A
#
# COMPACT_ATOMS: atom_id res chain seq x y z
N MET A 1 10.15 -29.59 22.38
CA MET A 1 10.53 -28.26 21.86
C MET A 1 9.61 -27.21 22.48
N LYS A 2 10.16 -26.18 23.12
CA LYS A 2 9.38 -25.03 23.57
C LYS A 2 9.36 -24.00 22.44
N HIS A 3 8.17 -23.65 21.94
CA HIS A 3 8.04 -22.50 21.04
C HIS A 3 8.33 -21.23 21.83
N THR A 4 9.21 -20.37 21.30
CA THR A 4 9.51 -19.06 21.90
C THR A 4 8.26 -18.20 21.87
N GLU A 5 8.17 -17.28 22.83
CA GLU A 5 7.06 -16.35 22.96
C GLU A 5 6.86 -15.51 21.69
N ASP A 6 7.95 -15.04 21.09
CA ASP A 6 7.94 -14.29 19.83
C ASP A 6 7.37 -15.11 18.66
N PHE A 7 7.72 -16.40 18.59
CA PHE A 7 7.20 -17.28 17.56
C PHE A 7 5.68 -17.44 17.67
N LYS A 8 5.15 -17.56 18.89
CA LYS A 8 3.69 -17.67 19.11
C LYS A 8 2.98 -16.38 18.72
N ARG A 9 3.54 -15.22 19.09
CA ARG A 9 2.99 -13.90 18.74
C ARG A 9 2.99 -13.69 17.23
N GLU A 10 4.05 -14.09 16.56
CA GLU A 10 4.18 -13.99 15.11
C GLU A 10 3.19 -14.90 14.39
N ALA A 11 3.03 -16.15 14.84
CA ALA A 11 2.03 -17.08 14.30
C ALA A 11 0.60 -16.53 14.45
N VAL A 12 0.30 -15.88 15.58
CA VAL A 12 -1.00 -15.24 15.83
C VAL A 12 -1.18 -14.00 14.96
N ARG A 13 -0.16 -13.16 14.81
CA ARG A 13 -0.18 -11.98 13.93
C ARG A 13 -0.47 -12.38 12.48
N ILE A 14 0.23 -13.39 11.97
CA ILE A 14 0.00 -13.94 10.62
C ILE A 14 -1.41 -14.52 10.52
N ALA A 15 -1.88 -15.27 11.52
CA ALA A 15 -3.23 -15.84 11.54
C ALA A 15 -4.36 -14.81 11.52
N LEU A 16 -4.11 -13.60 12.03
CA LEU A 16 -5.09 -12.52 12.07
C LEU A 16 -5.00 -11.56 10.86
N SER A 17 -3.84 -11.45 10.22
CA SER A 17 -3.59 -10.45 9.16
C SER A 17 -3.43 -11.01 7.75
N SER A 18 -3.00 -12.26 7.59
CA SER A 18 -2.59 -12.80 6.27
C SER A 18 -3.75 -13.22 5.36
N GLY A 19 -4.96 -13.37 5.90
CA GLY A 19 -6.09 -13.94 5.16
C GLY A 19 -5.94 -15.42 4.79
N LEU A 20 -4.86 -16.08 5.23
CA LEU A 20 -4.63 -17.50 4.99
C LEU A 20 -5.46 -18.39 5.92
N LEU A 21 -5.79 -19.58 5.44
CA LEU A 21 -6.48 -20.59 6.25
C LEU A 21 -5.60 -20.98 7.45
N ARG A 22 -6.18 -20.98 8.66
CA ARG A 22 -5.49 -21.41 9.89
C ARG A 22 -4.86 -22.80 9.79
N MET A 23 -5.42 -23.68 8.95
CA MET A 23 -4.85 -24.99 8.64
C MET A 23 -3.48 -24.87 7.98
N ARG A 24 -3.33 -23.99 6.98
CA ARG A 24 -2.07 -23.75 6.28
C ARG A 24 -1.04 -23.11 7.19
N ILE A 25 -1.45 -22.10 7.95
CA ILE A 25 -0.60 -21.40 8.93
C ILE A 25 -0.11 -22.36 10.03
N ALA A 26 -0.91 -23.36 10.38
CA ALA A 26 -0.50 -24.39 11.33
C ALA A 26 0.43 -25.44 10.68
N ALA A 27 0.16 -25.83 9.44
CA ALA A 27 0.94 -26.81 8.70
C ALA A 27 2.34 -26.33 8.35
N ASP A 28 2.50 -25.07 7.91
CA ASP A 28 3.78 -24.49 7.47
C ASP A 28 4.90 -24.61 8.54
N PRO A 29 4.65 -24.28 9.82
CA PRO A 29 5.62 -24.51 10.91
C PRO A 29 5.46 -25.85 11.63
N GLY A 30 4.56 -26.74 11.18
CA GLY A 30 4.33 -28.05 11.79
C GLY A 30 3.66 -28.00 13.18
N ILE A 31 2.85 -26.97 13.46
CA ILE A 31 2.09 -26.87 14.71
C ILE A 31 0.67 -27.43 14.55
N GLY A 32 0.10 -27.94 15.64
CA GLY A 32 -1.29 -28.39 15.63
C GLY A 32 -2.27 -27.22 15.47
N LYS A 33 -3.35 -27.41 14.69
CA LYS A 33 -4.43 -26.41 14.53
C LYS A 33 -5.02 -25.96 15.87
N SER A 34 -5.21 -26.91 16.80
CA SER A 34 -5.71 -26.63 18.15
C SER A 34 -4.72 -25.80 18.96
N THR A 35 -3.42 -26.04 18.79
CA THR A 35 -2.35 -25.25 19.41
C THR A 35 -2.36 -23.82 18.91
N LEU A 36 -2.48 -23.63 17.59
CA LEU A 36 -2.63 -22.31 17.00
C LEU A 36 -3.92 -21.62 17.50
N GLY A 37 -5.02 -22.37 17.61
CA GLY A 37 -6.28 -21.86 18.17
C GLY A 37 -6.13 -21.36 19.60
N LYS A 38 -5.41 -22.09 20.44
CA LYS A 38 -5.10 -21.67 21.82
C LYS A 38 -4.25 -20.41 21.84
N TRP A 39 -3.19 -20.34 21.02
CA TRP A 39 -2.36 -19.13 20.94
C TRP A 39 -3.14 -17.91 20.45
N ILE A 40 -4.08 -18.08 19.51
CA ILE A 40 -4.95 -16.98 19.07
C ILE A 40 -5.81 -16.46 20.22
N VAL A 41 -6.21 -17.29 21.17
CA VAL A 41 -6.95 -16.85 22.37
C VAL A 41 -6.00 -16.18 23.36
N ASP A 42 -4.90 -16.86 23.71
CA ASP A 42 -3.95 -16.44 24.75
C ASP A 42 -3.18 -15.16 24.37
N TYR A 43 -2.88 -14.96 23.09
CA TYR A 43 -2.12 -13.83 22.55
C TYR A 43 -2.94 -12.93 21.65
N ARG A 44 -4.28 -13.03 21.69
CA ARG A 44 -5.12 -12.02 21.06
C ARG A 44 -4.75 -10.67 21.69
N PRO A 45 -4.38 -9.65 20.91
CA PRO A 45 -4.24 -8.31 21.44
C PRO A 45 -5.60 -7.88 22.00
N THR A 46 -5.74 -7.85 23.33
CA THR A 46 -6.94 -7.38 24.04
C THR A 46 -7.18 -5.87 23.88
N GLY A 47 -6.30 -5.16 23.16
CA GLY A 47 -6.36 -3.73 22.89
C GLY A 47 -6.67 -3.32 21.45
N LEU A 48 -7.09 -4.23 20.55
CA LEU A 48 -7.52 -3.84 19.19
C LEU A 48 -9.04 -3.62 19.06
N THR A 49 -9.78 -3.76 20.16
CA THR A 49 -11.14 -3.21 20.27
C THR A 49 -11.04 -1.80 20.89
N SER A 50 -10.56 -0.83 20.11
CA SER A 50 -10.72 0.64 20.28
C SER A 50 -9.57 1.39 19.58
N GLU A 51 -9.74 1.56 18.26
CA GLU A 51 -9.20 2.61 17.38
C GLU A 51 -7.73 2.58 16.88
N PRO A 52 -7.48 2.96 15.60
CA PRO A 52 -8.42 3.62 14.70
C PRO A 52 -8.64 2.85 13.38
N GLN A 53 -9.44 1.79 13.44
CA GLN A 53 -10.00 1.21 12.21
C GLN A 53 -10.93 2.22 11.53
N GLY A 54 -11.57 3.12 12.30
CA GLY A 54 -12.34 4.25 11.80
C GLY A 54 -11.49 5.30 11.09
N ASP A 55 -10.37 5.75 11.68
CA ASP A 55 -9.51 6.73 11.02
C ASP A 55 -8.76 6.15 9.82
N LEU A 56 -8.36 4.87 9.86
CA LEU A 56 -7.77 4.20 8.71
C LEU A 56 -8.75 4.08 7.54
N ALA A 57 -10.02 3.77 7.79
CA ALA A 57 -11.05 3.71 6.74
C ALA A 57 -11.31 5.09 6.12
N ARG A 58 -11.40 6.14 6.96
CA ARG A 58 -11.58 7.52 6.53
C ARG A 58 -10.38 8.02 5.71
N GLU A 59 -9.17 7.74 6.18
CA GLU A 59 -7.95 8.09 5.45
C GLU A 59 -7.83 7.32 4.13
N ASN A 60 -8.25 6.05 4.10
CA ASN A 60 -8.27 5.27 2.86
C ASN A 60 -9.26 5.85 1.83
N GLU A 61 -10.43 6.30 2.28
CA GLU A 61 -11.40 7.00 1.42
C GLU A 61 -10.83 8.30 0.87
N ARG A 62 -10.21 9.12 1.74
CA ARG A 62 -9.53 10.38 1.34
C ARG A 62 -8.46 10.12 0.28
N LEU A 63 -7.61 9.12 0.49
CA LEU A 63 -6.54 8.75 -0.44
C LEU A 63 -7.08 8.20 -1.77
N ARG A 64 -8.24 7.52 -1.78
CA ARG A 64 -8.88 7.06 -3.03
C ARG A 64 -9.42 8.23 -3.85
N LEU A 65 -10.02 9.21 -3.20
CA LEU A 65 -10.48 10.44 -3.83
C LEU A 65 -9.30 11.21 -4.45
N GLU A 66 -8.23 11.39 -3.69
CA GLU A 66 -7.01 12.06 -4.14
C GLU A 66 -6.36 11.34 -5.34
N ASN A 67 -6.23 10.01 -5.27
CA ASN A 67 -5.69 9.22 -6.37
C ASN A 67 -6.55 9.31 -7.64
N ARG A 68 -7.88 9.42 -7.53
CA ARG A 68 -8.76 9.60 -8.70
C ARG A 68 -8.46 10.94 -9.39
N ILE A 69 -8.41 12.02 -8.62
CA ILE A 69 -8.12 13.36 -9.14
C ILE A 69 -6.75 13.39 -9.82
N LEU A 70 -5.71 12.88 -9.14
CA LEU A 70 -4.36 12.84 -9.69
C LEU A 70 -4.27 12.01 -10.97
N ARG A 71 -5.06 10.92 -11.09
CA ARG A 71 -5.13 10.14 -12.33
C ARG A 71 -5.83 10.90 -13.45
N GLU A 72 -6.92 11.60 -13.16
CA GLU A 72 -7.64 12.44 -14.12
C GLU A 72 -6.77 13.60 -14.62
N GLU A 73 -6.00 14.25 -13.74
CA GLU A 73 -5.02 15.28 -14.10
C GLU A 73 -3.91 14.71 -14.98
N ARG A 74 -3.35 13.55 -14.64
CA ARG A 74 -2.33 12.88 -15.48
C ARG A 74 -2.84 12.51 -16.86
N GLU A 75 -4.07 11.99 -16.95
CA GLU A 75 -4.68 11.65 -18.24
C GLU A 75 -4.97 12.90 -19.08
N SER A 76 -5.35 14.00 -18.44
CA SER A 76 -5.54 15.29 -19.11
C SER A 76 -4.21 15.85 -19.65
N LEU A 77 -3.16 15.80 -18.84
CA LEU A 77 -1.80 16.20 -19.25
C LEU A 77 -1.22 15.30 -20.33
N LYS A 78 -1.54 14.00 -20.32
CA LYS A 78 -1.12 13.03 -21.36
C LYS A 78 -1.90 13.19 -22.66
N LYS A 79 -3.17 13.65 -22.60
CA LYS A 79 -4.01 13.94 -23.77
C LYS A 79 -3.67 15.25 -24.46
N LEU A 80 -2.83 16.11 -23.87
CA LEU A 80 -2.29 17.27 -24.58
C LEU A 80 -1.40 16.76 -25.72
N PRO A 81 -1.63 17.20 -26.98
CA PRO A 81 -0.72 16.85 -28.06
C PRO A 81 0.68 17.35 -27.67
N SER A 82 1.70 16.54 -27.97
CA SER A 82 3.13 16.84 -27.80
C SER A 82 3.60 18.16 -28.44
N SER A 83 2.70 18.89 -29.11
CA SER A 83 2.89 20.18 -29.75
C SER A 83 3.26 21.33 -28.81
N LEU A 84 3.11 21.22 -27.49
CA LEU A 84 3.64 22.25 -26.57
C LEU A 84 5.17 22.12 -26.35
N ARG A 85 5.82 21.08 -26.90
CA ARG A 85 7.27 20.85 -26.75
C ARG A 85 8.13 21.43 -27.87
N ALA A 86 7.58 22.09 -28.89
CA ALA A 86 8.40 22.54 -30.02
C ALA A 86 7.89 23.81 -30.71
N LYS A 87 8.03 24.97 -30.06
CA LYS A 87 8.18 26.27 -30.74
C LYS A 87 9.06 27.20 -29.90
N SER A 88 10.31 26.81 -29.69
CA SER A 88 11.36 27.78 -29.39
C SER A 88 12.42 27.64 -30.46
N HIS A 89 12.91 28.79 -30.91
CA HIS A 89 14.00 29.02 -31.87
C HIS A 89 13.60 29.07 -33.34
N GLU A 90 13.20 30.26 -33.78
CA GLU A 90 13.86 30.84 -34.96
C GLU A 90 14.13 32.32 -34.66
N VAL A 91 15.31 32.61 -34.09
CA VAL A 91 15.83 33.98 -34.01
C VAL A 91 16.33 34.31 -35.41
N ARG A 92 15.56 35.13 -36.12
CA ARG A 92 15.93 35.68 -37.43
C ARG A 92 17.16 36.58 -37.28
N LEU A 93 18.33 36.07 -37.66
CA LEU A 93 19.52 36.89 -37.85
C LEU A 93 19.43 37.57 -39.22
N HIS A 94 19.34 38.91 -39.23
CA HIS A 94 19.54 39.72 -40.44
C HIS A 94 21.03 40.04 -40.57
N PRO A 95 21.72 39.68 -41.66
CA PRO A 95 23.00 40.26 -41.99
C PRO A 95 22.76 41.39 -43.00
N TRP A 96 22.75 42.64 -42.53
CA TRP A 96 23.05 43.76 -43.41
C TRP A 96 24.42 44.31 -42.95
N ALA A 97 25.46 43.82 -43.61
CA ALA A 97 26.78 44.42 -43.48
C ALA A 97 26.91 45.49 -44.57
N SER A 98 27.03 46.73 -44.14
CA SER A 98 27.45 47.87 -44.96
C SER A 98 28.95 47.80 -45.19
N ALA A 99 29.38 47.75 -46.45
CA ALA A 99 30.54 48.43 -47.04
C ALA A 99 30.71 47.98 -48.50
#